data_AF-A0A6G7ZIV3-F1
#
_entry.id   AF-A0A6G7ZIV3-F1
#
_cell.length_a   1.000
_cell.length_b   1.000
_cell.length_c   1.000
_cell.angle_alpha   90.00
_cell.angle_beta   90.00
_cell.angle_gamma   90.00
#
_symmetry.space_group_name_H-M   'P 1'
#
loop_
_entity.id
_entity.type
_entity.pdbx_description
1 polymer ?
#
loop_
_entity_poly.entity_id
_entity_poly.type
_entity_poly.pdbx_seq_one_letter_code
_entity_poly.pdbx_strand_id
1 'polypeptide(L)'
;MALLSSDREDDRLAGAVLAFIMFLSAGPVVVWGALARVDMLALAFCLGGLVAGIRSIDKPRLIVLAALLFVLALFTRQTAIFAPAGLFGIMLLVRPRLALTGIGWSILFGLSGLGLMSALTDGRFVEHIFLYNVNRFSFAHFQKEVDQGLLGQPQYWVLTALSAVFLTWALWRKRAEAKGLPVATFATMVCLAYLAFSLVSLILVAKLGSNVNYFVDLCAAAAILSGTAAARVSRRLLPDSRLGKFFGAAVVIAVMWSAMSIPAAYVQQARKRPPIASLDRQVQEIRAASKPVLSDDMVLIRKAGKQVVWEPAIFSELAYAGMWDERLIVEMIDDRAFAFIRTIGTKGMPLFDARYRPAVIDAIDRAYPVTVKHEYFFANHYPDAQSTAAATGNVKRRSAVAASE
;
A
#
# COMPACT_ATOMS: atom_id res chain seq x y z
N MET A 1 -2.98 -18.67 -12.32
CA MET A 1 -1.56 -18.91 -12.67
C MET A 1 -1.31 -20.03 -13.71
N ALA A 2 -2.32 -20.73 -14.24
CA ALA A 2 -2.11 -21.85 -15.19
C ALA A 2 -2.17 -21.46 -16.70
N LEU A 3 -1.47 -20.43 -17.18
CA LEU A 3 -1.74 -19.85 -18.53
C LEU A 3 -0.56 -19.61 -19.47
N LEU A 4 0.66 -20.00 -19.12
CA LEU A 4 1.81 -19.72 -19.97
C LEU A 4 2.20 -20.96 -20.80
N SER A 5 1.64 -21.00 -22.02
CA SER A 5 2.01 -21.82 -23.20
C SER A 5 2.02 -23.35 -23.04
N SER A 6 2.08 -24.10 -24.14
CA SER A 6 2.01 -25.57 -24.25
C SER A 6 3.23 -26.33 -23.70
N ASP A 7 3.81 -25.86 -22.60
CA ASP A 7 5.15 -26.25 -22.13
C ASP A 7 5.12 -27.26 -20.96
N ARG A 8 6.24 -27.95 -20.67
CA ARG A 8 6.40 -28.80 -19.47
C ARG A 8 5.92 -28.09 -18.21
N GLU A 9 5.19 -28.81 -17.37
CA GLU A 9 4.54 -28.28 -16.17
C GLU A 9 5.55 -27.69 -15.17
N ASP A 10 6.73 -28.31 -15.07
CA ASP A 10 7.81 -27.97 -14.14
C ASP A 10 8.37 -26.55 -14.35
N ASP A 11 8.57 -26.11 -15.59
CA ASP A 11 9.12 -24.77 -15.89
C ASP A 11 8.15 -23.65 -15.48
N ARG A 12 6.84 -23.93 -15.59
CA ARG A 12 5.80 -22.98 -15.20
C ARG A 12 5.72 -22.86 -13.68
N LEU A 13 5.85 -23.99 -12.99
CA LEU A 13 5.89 -24.02 -11.54
C LEU A 13 7.12 -23.27 -11.02
N ALA A 14 8.30 -23.49 -11.61
CA ALA A 14 9.52 -22.78 -11.25
C ALA A 14 9.38 -21.26 -11.42
N GLY A 15 8.86 -20.79 -12.56
CA GLY A 15 8.61 -19.35 -12.77
C GLY A 15 7.61 -18.76 -11.79
N ALA A 16 6.55 -19.50 -11.45
CA ALA A 16 5.54 -19.07 -10.48
C ALA A 16 6.12 -19.00 -9.06
N VAL A 17 6.92 -19.98 -8.65
CA VAL A 17 7.62 -20.00 -7.37
C VAL A 17 8.60 -18.84 -7.27
N LEU A 18 9.36 -18.55 -8.32
CA LEU A 18 10.28 -17.40 -8.36
C LEU A 18 9.53 -16.07 -8.25
N ALA A 19 8.42 -15.90 -8.98
CA ALA A 19 7.57 -14.73 -8.84
C ALA A 19 7.02 -14.59 -7.41
N PHE A 20 6.58 -15.69 -6.81
CA PHE A 20 6.05 -15.68 -5.45
C PHE A 20 7.11 -15.29 -4.41
N ILE A 21 8.30 -15.91 -4.47
CA ILE A 21 9.42 -15.59 -3.58
C ILE A 21 9.83 -14.13 -3.73
N MET A 22 10.00 -13.67 -4.98
CA MET A 22 10.35 -12.29 -5.27
C MET A 22 9.28 -11.30 -4.77
N PHE A 23 7.99 -11.64 -4.87
CA PHE A 23 6.93 -10.78 -4.34
C PHE A 23 6.98 -10.71 -2.81
N LEU A 24 7.06 -11.86 -2.12
CA LEU A 24 7.10 -11.92 -0.67
C LEU A 24 8.34 -11.27 -0.07
N SER A 25 9.42 -11.21 -0.82
CA SER A 25 10.66 -10.64 -0.35
C SER A 25 10.84 -9.16 -0.64
N ALA A 26 9.91 -8.54 -1.37
CA ALA A 26 9.95 -7.13 -1.64
C ALA A 26 9.70 -6.35 -0.33
N GLY A 27 10.65 -5.52 0.09
CA GLY A 27 10.55 -4.68 1.30
C GLY A 27 9.18 -4.01 1.53
N PRO A 28 8.58 -3.31 0.53
CA PRO A 28 7.23 -2.78 0.65
C PRO A 28 6.16 -3.82 0.99
N VAL A 29 6.23 -5.01 0.41
CA VAL A 29 5.28 -6.12 0.64
C VAL A 29 5.49 -6.71 2.04
N VAL A 30 6.74 -6.88 2.48
CA VAL A 30 7.05 -7.38 3.83
C VAL A 30 6.47 -6.47 4.91
N VAL A 31 6.67 -5.16 4.79
CA VAL A 31 6.19 -4.21 5.80
C VAL A 31 4.68 -4.04 5.73
N TRP A 32 4.13 -3.88 4.52
CA TRP A 32 2.72 -3.53 4.36
C TRP A 32 1.79 -4.75 4.39
N GLY A 33 2.26 -5.91 3.94
CA GLY A 33 1.52 -7.17 4.01
C GLY A 33 1.32 -7.67 5.43
N ALA A 34 2.19 -7.27 6.37
CA ALA A 34 2.03 -7.52 7.80
C ALA A 34 1.05 -6.54 8.48
N LEU A 35 0.47 -5.59 7.75
CA LEU A 35 -0.57 -4.69 8.25
C LEU A 35 -1.92 -5.22 7.76
N ALA A 36 -2.93 -5.20 8.63
CA ALA A 36 -4.32 -5.49 8.26
C ALA A 36 -4.93 -4.33 7.44
N ARG A 37 -4.27 -3.98 6.33
CA ARG A 37 -4.66 -2.91 5.40
C ARG A 37 -5.23 -3.50 4.11
N VAL A 38 -6.00 -2.68 3.43
CA VAL A 38 -6.78 -3.04 2.24
C VAL A 38 -5.92 -3.31 0.99
N ASP A 39 -4.63 -2.91 1.00
CA ASP A 39 -3.75 -2.98 -0.17
C ASP A 39 -3.59 -4.40 -0.73
N MET A 40 -3.42 -5.41 0.12
CA MET A 40 -3.24 -6.81 -0.33
C MET A 40 -4.53 -7.39 -0.90
N LEU A 41 -5.69 -6.98 -0.38
CA LEU A 41 -7.00 -7.38 -0.91
C LEU A 41 -7.24 -6.74 -2.29
N ALA A 42 -6.95 -5.44 -2.43
CA ALA A 42 -7.02 -4.75 -3.71
C ALA A 42 -6.10 -5.40 -4.75
N LEU A 43 -4.86 -5.73 -4.37
CA LEU A 43 -3.92 -6.43 -5.24
C LEU A 43 -4.45 -7.81 -5.65
N ALA A 44 -5.01 -8.59 -4.71
CA ALA A 44 -5.59 -9.89 -5.03
C ALA A 44 -6.70 -9.79 -6.09
N PHE A 45 -7.57 -8.77 -5.97
CA PHE A 45 -8.58 -8.48 -6.98
C PHE A 45 -7.96 -8.03 -8.32
N CYS A 46 -6.94 -7.17 -8.30
CA CYS A 46 -6.19 -6.78 -9.51
C CYS A 46 -5.61 -8.00 -10.23
N LEU A 47 -4.88 -8.85 -9.52
CA LEU A 47 -4.24 -10.05 -10.10
C LEU A 47 -5.28 -11.06 -10.58
N GLY A 48 -6.38 -11.24 -9.84
CA GLY A 48 -7.52 -12.05 -10.27
C GLY A 48 -8.16 -11.51 -11.56
N GLY A 49 -8.37 -10.20 -11.63
CA GLY A 49 -8.88 -9.51 -12.81
C GLY A 49 -7.96 -9.64 -14.03
N LEU A 50 -6.64 -9.51 -13.84
CA LEU A 50 -5.64 -9.75 -14.89
C LEU A 50 -5.69 -11.19 -15.38
N VAL A 51 -5.78 -12.18 -14.48
CA VAL A 51 -5.88 -13.60 -14.85
C VAL A 51 -7.17 -13.87 -15.64
N ALA A 52 -8.32 -13.40 -15.17
CA ALA A 52 -9.60 -13.56 -15.87
C ALA A 52 -9.59 -12.86 -17.23
N GLY A 53 -9.04 -11.65 -17.29
CA GLY A 53 -8.89 -10.84 -18.48
C GLY A 53 -7.98 -11.48 -19.53
N ILE A 54 -6.84 -12.03 -19.12
CA ILE A 54 -5.95 -12.80 -20.01
C ILE A 54 -6.66 -14.03 -20.56
N ARG A 55 -7.40 -14.77 -19.72
CA ARG A 55 -8.20 -15.93 -20.17
C ARG A 55 -9.37 -15.57 -21.07
N SER A 56 -9.83 -14.32 -21.04
CA SER A 56 -10.96 -13.89 -21.85
C SER A 56 -10.68 -13.92 -23.35
N ILE A 57 -9.40 -13.95 -23.76
CA ILE A 57 -8.99 -14.15 -25.15
C ILE A 57 -9.53 -15.48 -25.70
N ASP A 58 -9.51 -16.55 -24.90
CA ASP A 58 -10.05 -17.86 -25.28
C ASP A 58 -11.49 -18.05 -24.79
N LYS A 59 -11.84 -17.45 -23.65
CA LYS A 59 -13.15 -17.58 -22.99
C LYS A 59 -13.79 -16.21 -22.75
N PRO A 60 -14.40 -15.58 -23.78
CA PRO A 60 -14.85 -14.18 -23.72
C PRO A 60 -15.70 -13.80 -22.52
N ARG A 61 -16.53 -14.72 -22.00
CA ARG A 61 -17.37 -14.50 -20.81
C ARG A 61 -16.58 -14.10 -19.55
N LEU A 62 -15.30 -14.49 -19.45
CA LEU A 62 -14.45 -14.13 -18.32
C LEU A 62 -14.10 -12.64 -18.27
N ILE A 63 -14.36 -11.87 -19.34
CA ILE A 63 -14.17 -10.41 -19.31
C ILE A 63 -15.10 -9.73 -18.29
N VAL A 64 -16.29 -10.29 -18.06
CA VAL A 64 -17.25 -9.77 -17.08
C VAL A 64 -16.72 -9.99 -15.66
N LEU A 65 -16.16 -11.17 -15.39
CA LEU A 65 -15.49 -11.46 -14.12
C LEU A 65 -14.27 -10.55 -13.92
N ALA A 66 -13.48 -10.31 -14.97
CA ALA A 66 -12.35 -9.38 -14.90
C ALA A 66 -12.81 -7.96 -14.54
N ALA A 67 -13.86 -7.47 -15.21
CA ALA A 67 -14.47 -6.17 -14.91
C ALA A 67 -14.95 -6.07 -13.46
N LEU A 68 -15.67 -7.09 -12.95
CA LEU A 68 -16.11 -7.14 -11.56
C LEU A 68 -14.93 -7.08 -10.59
N LEU A 69 -13.89 -7.90 -10.80
CA LEU A 69 -12.71 -7.93 -9.94
C LEU A 69 -11.96 -6.60 -9.97
N PHE A 70 -11.79 -5.95 -11.12
CA PHE A 70 -11.16 -4.63 -11.17
C PHE A 70 -11.97 -3.55 -10.47
N VAL A 71 -13.30 -3.59 -10.57
CA VAL A 71 -14.17 -2.67 -9.83
C VAL A 71 -14.05 -2.92 -8.33
N LEU A 72 -14.10 -4.17 -7.87
CA LEU A 72 -13.86 -4.49 -6.46
C LEU A 72 -12.49 -4.00 -5.98
N ALA A 73 -11.45 -4.12 -6.81
CA ALA A 73 -10.13 -3.58 -6.52
C ALA A 73 -10.17 -2.05 -6.36
N LEU A 74 -10.86 -1.34 -7.27
CA LEU A 74 -11.00 0.12 -7.25
C LEU A 74 -11.75 0.63 -6.02
N PHE A 75 -12.83 -0.05 -5.61
CA PHE A 75 -13.57 0.25 -4.38
C PHE A 75 -12.76 -0.05 -3.12
N THR A 76 -11.79 -0.97 -3.21
CA THR A 76 -10.87 -1.29 -2.11
C THR A 76 -9.74 -0.26 -2.02
N ARG A 77 -9.19 0.14 -3.17
CA ARG A 77 -8.09 1.11 -3.29
C ARG A 77 -8.15 1.80 -4.66
N GLN A 78 -8.31 3.12 -4.69
CA GLN A 78 -8.55 3.88 -5.92
C GLN A 78 -7.36 3.82 -6.90
N THR A 79 -6.15 3.63 -6.38
CA THR A 79 -4.94 3.47 -7.20
C THR A 79 -4.86 2.10 -7.88
N ALA A 80 -5.77 1.17 -7.63
CA ALA A 80 -5.82 -0.13 -8.30
C ALA A 80 -6.11 -0.03 -9.82
N ILE A 81 -6.44 1.17 -10.34
CA ILE A 81 -6.77 1.42 -11.75
C ILE A 81 -5.67 1.06 -12.76
N PHE A 82 -4.41 0.95 -12.32
CA PHE A 82 -3.28 0.67 -13.22
C PHE A 82 -3.29 -0.75 -13.81
N ALA A 83 -3.82 -1.74 -13.08
CA ALA A 83 -4.00 -3.10 -13.58
C ALA A 83 -5.03 -3.18 -14.74
N PRO A 84 -6.28 -2.69 -14.60
CA PRO A 84 -7.22 -2.65 -15.71
C PRO A 84 -6.74 -1.75 -16.85
N ALA A 85 -6.03 -0.64 -16.59
CA ALA A 85 -5.44 0.18 -17.63
C ALA A 85 -4.44 -0.60 -18.50
N GLY A 86 -3.56 -1.39 -17.88
CA GLY A 86 -2.62 -2.25 -18.59
C GLY A 86 -3.30 -3.34 -19.43
N LEU A 87 -4.30 -4.03 -18.86
CA LEU A 87 -5.05 -5.06 -19.59
C LEU A 87 -5.87 -4.47 -20.74
N PHE A 88 -6.75 -3.52 -20.46
CA PHE A 88 -7.65 -2.97 -21.46
C PHE A 88 -6.91 -2.14 -22.51
N GLY A 89 -5.81 -1.48 -22.15
CA GLY A 89 -4.94 -0.79 -23.11
C GLY A 89 -4.38 -1.75 -24.16
N ILE A 90 -3.82 -2.89 -23.75
CA ILE A 90 -3.35 -3.91 -24.69
C ILE A 90 -4.52 -4.58 -25.43
N MET A 91 -5.63 -4.84 -24.73
CA MET A 91 -6.79 -5.49 -25.33
C MET A 91 -7.48 -4.61 -26.38
N LEU A 92 -7.48 -3.28 -26.25
CA LEU A 92 -8.00 -2.36 -27.25
C LEU A 92 -7.23 -2.48 -28.58
N LEU A 93 -5.93 -2.73 -28.52
CA LEU A 93 -5.08 -2.89 -29.70
C LEU A 93 -5.28 -4.24 -30.42
N VAL A 94 -5.66 -5.29 -29.68
CA VAL A 94 -5.70 -6.67 -30.20
C VAL A 94 -7.14 -7.18 -30.42
N ARG A 95 -8.05 -6.86 -29.51
CA ARG A 95 -9.46 -7.31 -29.46
C ARG A 95 -10.38 -6.16 -28.98
N PRO A 96 -10.53 -5.07 -29.76
CA PRO A 96 -11.22 -3.85 -29.31
C PRO A 96 -12.64 -4.10 -28.82
N ARG A 97 -13.42 -4.96 -29.48
CA ARG A 97 -14.80 -5.28 -29.05
C ARG A 97 -14.85 -5.93 -27.67
N LEU A 98 -13.91 -6.84 -27.38
CA LEU A 98 -13.82 -7.49 -26.07
C LEU A 98 -13.38 -6.50 -25.00
N ALA A 99 -12.41 -5.64 -25.32
CA ALA A 99 -11.96 -4.57 -24.43
C ALA A 99 -13.10 -3.60 -24.08
N LEU A 100 -13.84 -3.11 -25.09
CA LEU A 100 -14.99 -2.23 -24.90
C LEU A 100 -16.11 -2.91 -24.09
N THR A 101 -16.31 -4.22 -24.26
CA THR A 101 -17.23 -5.00 -23.43
C THR A 101 -16.78 -4.98 -21.96
N GLY A 102 -15.50 -5.25 -21.70
CA GLY A 102 -14.94 -5.21 -20.34
C GLY A 102 -14.97 -3.82 -19.70
N ILE A 103 -14.69 -2.77 -20.47
CA ILE A 103 -14.80 -1.37 -20.05
C ILE A 103 -16.26 -1.04 -19.73
N GLY A 104 -17.20 -1.41 -20.61
CA GLY A 104 -18.63 -1.19 -20.40
C GLY A 104 -19.15 -1.84 -19.12
N TRP A 105 -18.77 -3.10 -18.86
CA TRP A 105 -19.09 -3.77 -17.59
C TRP A 105 -18.42 -3.11 -16.38
N SER A 106 -17.17 -2.66 -16.52
CA SER A 106 -16.47 -1.94 -15.44
C SER A 106 -17.19 -0.63 -15.09
N ILE A 107 -17.63 0.13 -16.08
CA ILE A 107 -18.42 1.35 -15.90
C ILE A 107 -19.77 1.02 -15.25
N LEU A 108 -20.47 0.00 -15.74
CA LEU A 108 -21.78 -0.38 -15.19
C LEU A 108 -21.66 -0.78 -13.71
N PHE A 109 -20.76 -1.70 -13.38
CA PHE A 109 -20.56 -2.12 -11.98
C PHE A 109 -20.04 -0.96 -11.12
N GLY A 110 -19.11 -0.17 -11.65
CA GLY A 110 -18.53 0.97 -10.95
C GLY A 110 -19.57 2.04 -10.60
N LEU A 111 -20.36 2.48 -11.58
CA LEU A 111 -21.41 3.47 -11.38
C LEU A 111 -22.56 2.91 -10.52
N SER A 112 -22.92 1.64 -10.68
CA SER A 112 -23.95 1.01 -9.84
C SER A 112 -23.52 0.96 -8.37
N GLY A 113 -22.29 0.53 -8.11
CA GLY A 113 -21.71 0.50 -6.76
C GLY A 113 -21.60 1.91 -6.17
N LEU A 114 -21.14 2.87 -6.97
CA LEU A 114 -20.98 4.25 -6.53
C LEU A 114 -22.34 4.88 -6.21
N GLY A 115 -23.31 4.74 -7.11
CA GLY A 115 -24.67 5.24 -6.93
C GLY A 115 -25.35 4.65 -5.69
N LEU A 116 -25.19 3.33 -5.46
CA LEU A 116 -25.70 2.68 -4.26
C LEU A 116 -25.04 3.23 -2.99
N MET A 117 -23.71 3.30 -2.94
CA MET A 117 -23.00 3.79 -1.76
C MET A 117 -23.29 5.28 -1.50
N SER A 118 -23.35 6.10 -2.55
CA SER A 118 -23.75 7.49 -2.44
C SER A 118 -25.18 7.64 -1.92
N ALA A 119 -26.13 6.86 -2.42
CA ALA A 119 -27.52 6.90 -1.95
C ALA A 119 -27.64 6.46 -0.48
N LEU A 120 -26.91 5.42 -0.06
CA LEU A 120 -26.92 4.93 1.32
C LEU A 120 -26.23 5.86 2.32
N THR A 121 -25.49 6.87 1.84
CA THR A 121 -24.68 7.76 2.68
C THR A 121 -25.00 9.24 2.44
N ASP A 122 -26.11 9.56 1.77
CA ASP A 122 -26.48 10.93 1.40
C ASP A 122 -25.34 11.70 0.71
N GLY A 123 -24.59 11.00 -0.14
CA GLY A 123 -23.45 11.53 -0.89
C GLY A 123 -22.10 11.51 -0.14
N ARG A 124 -22.08 11.27 1.18
CA ARG A 124 -20.85 11.32 2.00
C ARG A 124 -19.78 10.33 1.58
N PHE A 125 -20.17 9.20 0.97
CA PHE A 125 -19.20 8.23 0.44
C PHE A 125 -18.26 8.85 -0.60
N VAL A 126 -18.80 9.68 -1.51
CA VAL A 126 -18.00 10.35 -2.55
C VAL A 126 -17.07 11.38 -1.92
N GLU A 127 -17.55 12.14 -0.94
CA GLU A 127 -16.73 13.11 -0.21
C GLU A 127 -15.53 12.43 0.45
N HIS A 128 -15.77 11.33 1.18
CA HIS A 128 -14.71 10.63 1.91
C HIS A 128 -13.71 9.90 1.00
N ILE A 129 -14.18 9.32 -0.10
CA ILE A 129 -13.30 8.59 -1.02
C ILE A 129 -12.48 9.53 -1.90
N PHE A 130 -13.09 10.58 -2.44
CA PHE A 130 -12.43 11.46 -3.40
C PHE A 130 -11.91 12.74 -2.76
N LEU A 131 -12.80 13.56 -2.16
CA LEU A 131 -12.44 14.89 -1.68
C LEU A 131 -11.45 14.84 -0.52
N TYR A 132 -11.67 13.95 0.45
CA TYR A 132 -10.82 13.83 1.63
C TYR A 132 -9.48 13.15 1.31
N ASN A 133 -9.30 12.68 0.08
CA ASN A 133 -8.06 12.13 -0.44
C ASN A 133 -7.34 13.11 -1.38
N VAL A 134 -7.76 14.37 -1.48
CA VAL A 134 -6.99 15.40 -2.17
C VAL A 134 -5.99 15.98 -1.16
N ASN A 135 -4.75 15.48 -1.19
CA ASN A 135 -3.69 15.96 -0.31
C ASN A 135 -2.62 16.69 -1.13
N ARG A 136 -1.90 17.59 -0.47
CA ARG A 136 -0.79 18.33 -1.08
C ARG A 136 0.33 17.41 -1.54
N PHE A 137 1.09 17.87 -2.53
CA PHE A 137 2.25 17.16 -3.06
C PHE A 137 3.55 17.72 -2.45
N SER A 138 4.51 16.84 -2.17
CA SER A 138 5.83 17.22 -1.65
C SER A 138 6.92 16.43 -2.35
N PHE A 139 7.86 17.16 -2.99
CA PHE A 139 9.00 16.56 -3.67
C PHE A 139 9.99 15.91 -2.68
N ALA A 140 10.20 16.52 -1.51
CA ALA A 140 11.05 15.93 -0.47
C ALA A 140 10.47 14.61 0.06
N HIS A 141 9.14 14.55 0.22
CA HIS A 141 8.45 13.30 0.58
C HIS A 141 8.57 12.26 -0.54
N PHE A 142 8.33 12.67 -1.79
CA PHE A 142 8.52 11.80 -2.96
C PHE A 142 9.92 11.18 -3.01
N GLN A 143 10.96 12.01 -2.89
CA GLN A 143 12.35 11.56 -2.91
C GLN A 143 12.62 10.55 -1.80
N LYS A 144 12.21 10.86 -0.57
CA LYS A 144 12.37 9.95 0.58
C LYS A 144 11.72 8.59 0.32
N GLU A 145 10.48 8.55 -0.16
CA GLU A 145 9.76 7.30 -0.38
C GLU A 145 10.32 6.52 -1.60
N VAL A 146 10.84 7.22 -2.62
CA VAL A 146 11.58 6.63 -3.74
C VAL A 146 12.91 6.04 -3.29
N ASP A 147 13.67 6.75 -2.45
CA ASP A 147 14.94 6.26 -1.91
C ASP A 147 14.71 4.99 -1.08
N GLN A 148 13.63 4.96 -0.29
CA GLN A 148 13.27 3.78 0.50
C GLN A 148 12.77 2.62 -0.37
N GLY A 149 11.84 2.88 -1.30
CA GLY A 149 11.18 1.86 -2.12
C GLY A 149 12.03 1.31 -3.26
N LEU A 150 12.67 2.20 -4.04
CA LEU A 150 13.49 1.83 -5.19
C LEU A 150 14.95 1.61 -4.79
N LEU A 151 15.60 2.63 -4.21
CA LEU A 151 17.02 2.57 -3.90
C LEU A 151 17.35 1.69 -2.69
N GLY A 152 16.35 1.32 -1.89
CA GLY A 152 16.51 0.36 -0.81
C GLY A 152 16.83 -1.05 -1.30
N GLN A 153 16.39 -1.44 -2.50
CA GLN A 153 16.60 -2.79 -3.08
C GLN A 153 17.00 -2.71 -4.56
N PRO A 154 18.13 -2.10 -4.91
CA PRO A 154 18.50 -1.86 -6.31
C PRO A 154 18.61 -3.15 -7.13
N GLN A 155 19.08 -4.25 -6.52
CA GLN A 155 19.16 -5.56 -7.17
C GLN A 155 17.80 -6.08 -7.68
N TYR A 156 16.72 -5.78 -6.96
CA TYR A 156 15.35 -6.16 -7.33
C TYR A 156 14.93 -5.50 -8.65
N TRP A 157 15.25 -4.22 -8.77
CA TRP A 157 14.86 -3.40 -9.91
C TRP A 157 15.76 -3.64 -11.12
N VAL A 158 17.05 -3.93 -10.91
CA VAL A 158 17.95 -4.38 -11.98
C VAL A 158 17.43 -5.68 -12.61
N LEU A 159 17.07 -6.68 -11.79
CA LEU A 159 16.51 -7.94 -12.30
C LEU A 159 15.22 -7.72 -13.09
N THR A 160 14.36 -6.82 -12.60
CA THR A 160 13.12 -6.45 -13.27
C THR A 160 13.38 -5.78 -14.62
N ALA A 161 14.33 -4.84 -14.68
CA ALA A 161 14.72 -4.15 -15.91
C ALA A 161 15.29 -5.12 -16.95
N LEU A 162 16.20 -6.01 -16.55
CA LEU A 162 16.75 -7.05 -17.42
C LEU A 162 15.64 -7.98 -17.95
N SER A 163 14.70 -8.37 -17.08
CA SER A 163 13.54 -9.17 -17.46
C SER A 163 12.64 -8.44 -18.47
N ALA A 164 12.42 -7.14 -18.30
CA ALA A 164 11.61 -6.32 -19.20
C ALA A 164 12.27 -6.18 -20.58
N VAL A 165 13.58 -5.91 -20.62
CA VAL A 165 14.36 -5.86 -21.85
C VAL A 165 14.33 -7.21 -22.58
N PHE A 166 14.59 -8.30 -21.88
CA PHE A 166 14.57 -9.65 -22.46
C PHE A 166 13.21 -10.01 -23.04
N LEU A 167 12.13 -9.76 -22.31
CA LEU A 167 10.77 -10.08 -22.77
C LEU A 167 10.33 -9.20 -23.93
N THR A 168 10.67 -7.91 -23.91
CA THR A 168 10.39 -6.99 -25.02
C THR A 168 11.14 -7.42 -26.29
N TRP A 169 12.42 -7.75 -26.17
CA TRP A 169 13.21 -8.29 -27.27
C TRP A 169 12.63 -9.61 -27.81
N ALA A 170 12.21 -10.52 -26.92
CA ALA A 170 11.59 -11.79 -27.31
C ALA A 170 10.26 -11.60 -28.05
N LEU A 171 9.46 -10.59 -27.66
CA LEU A 171 8.24 -10.20 -28.36
C LEU A 171 8.55 -9.61 -29.75
N TRP A 172 9.54 -8.72 -29.83
CA TRP A 172 9.94 -8.09 -31.09
C TRP A 172 10.39 -9.12 -32.12
N ARG A 173 11.20 -10.12 -31.73
CA ARG A 173 11.60 -11.21 -32.63
C ARG A 173 10.42 -12.04 -33.12
N LYS A 174 9.45 -12.37 -32.25
CA LYS A 174 8.27 -13.15 -32.61
C LYS A 174 7.27 -12.39 -33.48
N ARG A 175 7.26 -11.05 -33.44
CA ARG A 175 6.39 -10.21 -34.28
C ARG A 175 6.67 -10.39 -35.77
N ALA A 176 7.90 -10.76 -36.13
CA ALA A 176 8.28 -11.02 -37.52
C ALA A 176 7.72 -12.34 -38.08
N GLU A 177 7.25 -13.26 -37.23
CA GLU A 177 6.99 -14.66 -37.61
C GLU A 177 5.51 -15.10 -37.44
N ALA A 178 4.66 -14.33 -36.76
CA ALA A 178 3.37 -14.84 -36.26
C ALA A 178 2.14 -14.42 -37.11
N LYS A 179 1.35 -15.41 -37.57
CA LYS A 179 -0.08 -15.24 -37.91
C LYS A 179 -0.93 -15.47 -36.64
N GLY A 180 -1.58 -14.42 -36.15
CA GLY A 180 -2.40 -14.44 -34.93
C GLY A 180 -1.61 -14.17 -33.64
N LEU A 181 -2.29 -13.78 -32.55
CA LEU A 181 -1.67 -13.48 -31.26
C LEU A 181 -1.90 -14.61 -30.24
N PRO A 182 -0.87 -15.42 -29.93
CA PRO A 182 -0.97 -16.44 -28.89
C PRO A 182 -1.27 -15.82 -27.51
N VAL A 183 -2.05 -16.52 -26.69
CA VAL A 183 -2.40 -16.08 -25.32
C VAL A 183 -1.17 -15.78 -24.47
N ALA A 184 -0.09 -16.56 -24.61
CA ALA A 184 1.16 -16.32 -23.89
C ALA A 184 1.85 -15.00 -24.32
N THR A 185 1.73 -14.64 -25.60
CA THR A 185 2.24 -13.36 -26.13
C THR A 185 1.39 -12.21 -25.59
N PHE A 186 0.05 -12.34 -25.65
CA PHE A 186 -0.89 -11.39 -25.06
C PHE A 186 -0.62 -11.15 -23.56
N ALA A 187 -0.49 -12.24 -22.78
CA ALA A 187 -0.19 -12.17 -21.36
C ALA A 187 1.12 -11.41 -21.09
N THR A 188 2.16 -11.62 -21.90
CA THR A 188 3.43 -10.91 -21.76
C THR A 188 3.29 -9.42 -22.01
N MET A 189 2.54 -9.05 -23.05
CA MET A 189 2.24 -7.65 -23.34
C MET A 189 1.45 -6.99 -22.21
N VAL A 190 0.47 -7.69 -21.65
CA VAL A 190 -0.30 -7.23 -20.49
C VAL A 190 0.59 -7.04 -19.26
N CYS A 191 1.50 -7.98 -18.96
CA CYS A 191 2.43 -7.83 -17.84
C CYS A 191 3.38 -6.65 -18.01
N LEU A 192 3.89 -6.41 -19.22
CA LEU A 192 4.73 -5.24 -19.54
C LEU A 192 3.95 -3.94 -19.42
N ALA A 193 2.71 -3.90 -19.92
CA ALA A 193 1.84 -2.74 -19.77
C ALA A 193 1.50 -2.48 -18.30
N TYR A 194 1.18 -3.52 -17.53
CA TYR A 194 0.92 -3.41 -16.11
C TYR A 194 2.13 -2.86 -15.34
N LEU A 195 3.34 -3.31 -15.65
CA LEU A 195 4.58 -2.74 -15.11
C LEU A 195 4.71 -1.25 -15.46
N ALA A 196 4.49 -0.87 -16.73
CA ALA A 196 4.59 0.51 -17.17
C ALA A 196 3.58 1.43 -16.47
N PHE A 197 2.31 1.01 -16.36
CA PHE A 197 1.29 1.77 -15.64
C PHE A 197 1.57 1.82 -14.12
N SER A 198 2.13 0.76 -13.54
CA SER A 198 2.55 0.76 -12.12
C SER A 198 3.79 1.62 -11.87
N LEU A 199 4.61 1.92 -12.90
CA LEU A 199 5.67 2.92 -12.78
C LEU A 199 5.09 4.34 -12.77
N VAL A 200 4.08 4.60 -13.62
CA VAL A 200 3.36 5.88 -13.64
C VAL A 200 2.69 6.15 -12.29
N SER A 201 2.18 5.13 -11.61
CA SER A 201 1.55 5.27 -10.30
C SER A 201 2.49 5.82 -9.22
N LEU A 202 3.81 5.73 -9.40
CA LEU A 202 4.78 6.27 -8.46
C LEU A 202 4.69 7.79 -8.30
N ILE A 203 4.15 8.51 -9.29
CA ILE A 203 3.88 9.95 -9.16
C ILE A 203 2.95 10.23 -7.96
N LEU A 204 2.04 9.30 -7.65
CA LEU A 204 1.11 9.43 -6.53
C LEU A 204 1.78 9.27 -5.16
N VAL A 205 3.03 8.78 -5.11
CA VAL A 205 3.84 8.74 -3.88
C VAL A 205 4.18 10.15 -3.41
N ALA A 206 4.23 11.14 -4.29
CA ALA A 206 4.51 12.52 -3.90
C ALA A 206 3.41 13.14 -3.02
N LYS A 207 2.20 12.55 -2.99
CA LYS A 207 1.09 12.98 -2.14
C LYS A 207 1.45 12.83 -0.65
N LEU A 208 1.27 13.86 0.15
CA LEU A 208 1.45 13.80 1.61
C LEU A 208 0.49 12.76 2.23
N GLY A 209 1.02 11.97 3.17
CA GLY A 209 0.30 10.83 3.76
C GLY A 209 0.43 9.52 2.97
N SER A 210 1.05 9.53 1.78
CA SER A 210 1.46 8.30 1.08
C SER A 210 2.60 7.59 1.83
N ASN A 211 2.87 6.35 1.43
CA ASN A 211 4.00 5.57 1.93
C ASN A 211 4.47 4.56 0.88
N VAL A 212 5.38 3.65 1.26
CA VAL A 212 5.92 2.58 0.42
C VAL A 212 4.86 1.62 -0.13
N ASN A 213 3.61 1.65 0.34
CA ASN A 213 2.52 0.80 -0.16
C ASN A 213 2.13 1.05 -1.61
N TYR A 214 2.47 2.22 -2.16
CA TYR A 214 2.32 2.52 -3.58
C TYR A 214 3.27 1.70 -4.47
N PHE A 215 4.31 1.10 -3.89
CA PHE A 215 5.21 0.20 -4.60
C PHE A 215 4.69 -1.24 -4.65
N VAL A 216 3.64 -1.60 -3.89
CA VAL A 216 3.13 -3.00 -3.82
C VAL A 216 2.68 -3.50 -5.19
N ASP A 217 1.91 -2.69 -5.94
CA ASP A 217 1.46 -3.05 -7.29
C ASP A 217 2.65 -3.19 -8.26
N LEU A 218 3.63 -2.28 -8.15
CA LEU A 218 4.86 -2.32 -8.93
C LEU A 218 5.70 -3.57 -8.63
N CYS A 219 5.84 -3.95 -7.35
CA CYS A 219 6.52 -5.16 -6.93
C CYS A 219 5.80 -6.42 -7.46
N ALA A 220 4.46 -6.44 -7.46
CA ALA A 220 3.71 -7.55 -8.05
C ALA A 220 3.96 -7.66 -9.55
N ALA A 221 3.92 -6.54 -10.29
CA ALA A 221 4.21 -6.51 -11.71
C ALA A 221 5.65 -7.00 -12.01
N ALA A 222 6.62 -6.48 -11.26
CA ALA A 222 8.03 -6.83 -11.33
C ALA A 222 8.28 -8.32 -11.07
N ALA A 223 7.66 -8.88 -10.03
CA ALA A 223 7.78 -10.27 -9.66
C ALA A 223 7.22 -11.21 -10.73
N ILE A 224 6.01 -10.93 -11.24
CA ILE A 224 5.39 -11.71 -12.32
C ILE A 224 6.25 -11.69 -13.58
N LEU A 225 6.77 -10.51 -13.93
CA LEU A 225 7.60 -10.32 -15.11
C LEU A 225 8.93 -11.09 -14.99
N SER A 226 9.60 -10.96 -13.85
CA SER A 226 10.88 -11.63 -13.57
C SER A 226 10.72 -13.15 -13.53
N GLY A 227 9.68 -13.67 -12.87
CA GLY A 227 9.37 -15.11 -12.89
C GLY A 227 9.05 -15.63 -14.30
N THR A 228 8.35 -14.84 -15.11
CA THR A 228 8.06 -15.17 -16.52
C THR A 228 9.34 -15.18 -17.38
N ALA A 229 10.24 -14.21 -17.18
CA ALA A 229 11.52 -14.16 -17.84
C ALA A 229 12.39 -15.36 -17.44
N ALA A 230 12.49 -15.66 -16.14
CA ALA A 230 13.24 -16.80 -15.61
C ALA A 230 12.75 -18.14 -16.18
N ALA A 231 11.44 -18.37 -16.25
CA ALA A 231 10.87 -19.58 -16.87
C ALA A 231 11.19 -19.70 -18.37
N ARG A 232 11.34 -18.57 -19.08
CA ARG A 232 11.69 -18.58 -20.51
C ARG A 232 13.19 -18.74 -20.76
N VAL A 233 14.01 -18.13 -19.90
CA VAL A 233 15.47 -18.24 -19.95
C VAL A 233 15.89 -19.66 -19.59
N SER A 234 15.37 -20.22 -18.50
CA SER A 234 15.59 -21.62 -18.12
C SER A 234 15.30 -22.56 -19.30
N ARG A 235 14.16 -22.42 -19.99
CA ARG A 235 13.89 -23.25 -21.19
C ARG A 235 14.85 -23.10 -22.35
N ARG A 236 15.32 -21.88 -22.63
CA ARG A 236 16.22 -21.62 -23.76
C ARG A 236 17.68 -21.97 -23.46
N LEU A 237 18.09 -21.82 -22.20
CA LEU A 237 19.46 -22.03 -21.75
C LEU A 237 19.68 -23.41 -21.10
N LEU A 238 18.64 -24.13 -20.66
CA LEU A 238 18.72 -25.51 -20.13
C LEU A 238 18.46 -26.62 -21.18
N PRO A 239 19.14 -26.69 -22.35
CA PRO A 239 19.63 -27.98 -22.79
C PRO A 239 20.63 -28.50 -21.74
N ASP A 240 20.94 -29.80 -21.71
CA ASP A 240 21.83 -30.47 -20.72
C ASP A 240 23.26 -29.90 -20.55
N SER A 241 23.57 -28.81 -21.24
CA SER A 241 24.78 -28.02 -21.13
C SER A 241 25.04 -27.50 -19.70
N ARG A 242 26.29 -27.58 -19.26
CA ARG A 242 26.77 -27.04 -17.97
C ARG A 242 26.48 -25.54 -17.81
N LEU A 243 26.54 -24.79 -18.91
CA LEU A 243 26.31 -23.34 -18.93
C LEU A 243 24.84 -22.98 -18.62
N GLY A 244 23.90 -23.78 -19.12
CA GLY A 244 22.48 -23.66 -18.80
C GLY A 244 22.16 -23.82 -17.32
N LYS A 245 22.69 -24.89 -16.73
CA LYS A 245 22.53 -25.20 -15.31
C LYS A 245 23.14 -24.08 -14.44
N PHE A 246 24.28 -23.53 -14.84
CA PHE A 246 24.90 -22.37 -14.20
C PHE A 246 24.03 -21.11 -14.25
N PHE A 247 23.49 -20.73 -15.42
CA PHE A 247 22.62 -19.55 -15.54
C PHE A 247 21.30 -19.71 -14.77
N GLY A 248 20.69 -20.90 -14.80
CA GLY A 248 19.51 -21.21 -14.00
C GLY A 248 19.78 -21.05 -12.51
N ALA A 249 20.89 -21.64 -12.02
CA ALA A 249 21.33 -21.48 -10.64
C ALA A 249 21.64 -20.02 -10.29
N ALA A 250 22.28 -19.26 -11.17
CA ALA A 250 22.58 -17.84 -10.95
C ALA A 250 21.30 -16.99 -10.82
N VAL A 251 20.26 -17.27 -11.62
CA VAL A 251 18.95 -16.59 -11.49
C VAL A 251 18.27 -16.94 -10.18
N VAL A 252 18.26 -18.21 -9.78
CA VAL A 252 17.71 -18.64 -8.48
C VAL A 252 18.48 -17.99 -7.34
N ILE A 253 19.81 -17.99 -7.38
CA ILE A 253 20.68 -17.34 -6.39
C ILE A 253 20.43 -15.83 -6.36
N ALA A 254 20.28 -15.16 -7.51
CA ALA A 254 19.97 -13.73 -7.55
C ALA A 254 18.60 -13.41 -6.93
N VAL A 255 17.59 -14.25 -7.16
CA VAL A 255 16.28 -14.13 -6.53
C VAL A 255 16.36 -14.40 -5.02
N MET A 256 17.08 -15.45 -4.59
CA MET A 256 17.28 -15.75 -3.17
C MET A 256 18.10 -14.66 -2.46
N TRP A 257 19.13 -14.13 -3.10
CA TRP A 257 19.93 -13.01 -2.60
C TRP A 257 19.06 -11.77 -2.44
N SER A 258 18.26 -11.43 -3.47
CA SER A 258 17.28 -10.35 -3.38
C SER A 258 16.31 -10.59 -2.24
N ALA A 259 15.96 -11.86 -1.95
CA ALA A 259 15.03 -12.20 -0.90
C ALA A 259 15.62 -12.13 0.52
N MET A 260 16.91 -12.41 0.66
CA MET A 260 17.64 -12.28 1.92
C MET A 260 18.08 -10.85 2.23
N SER A 261 18.12 -9.99 1.21
CA SER A 261 18.54 -8.60 1.31
C SER A 261 17.37 -7.66 1.66
N ILE A 262 16.53 -8.02 2.63
CA ILE A 262 15.49 -7.10 3.12
C ILE A 262 16.22 -5.93 3.79
N PRO A 263 16.03 -4.68 3.33
CA PRO A 263 16.75 -3.54 3.87
C PRO A 263 16.59 -3.44 5.39
N ALA A 264 17.70 -3.20 6.08
CA ALA A 264 17.72 -3.04 7.54
C ALA A 264 16.70 -1.97 7.99
N ALA A 265 16.44 -0.95 7.16
CA ALA A 265 15.40 0.05 7.41
C ALA A 265 14.00 -0.54 7.57
N TYR A 266 13.60 -1.51 6.74
CA TYR A 266 12.31 -2.18 6.84
C TYR A 266 12.23 -3.13 8.03
N VAL A 267 13.32 -3.85 8.32
CA VAL A 267 13.43 -4.69 9.53
C VAL A 267 13.36 -3.82 10.79
N GLN A 268 14.05 -2.68 10.81
CA GLN A 268 14.00 -1.72 11.92
C GLN A 268 12.61 -1.10 12.05
N GLN A 269 11.93 -0.78 10.95
CA GLN A 269 10.55 -0.28 10.99
C GLN A 269 9.59 -1.32 11.58
N ALA A 270 9.76 -2.61 11.24
CA ALA A 270 8.99 -3.69 11.85
C ALA A 270 9.33 -3.87 13.35
N ARG A 271 10.59 -3.69 13.74
CA ARG A 271 11.06 -3.78 15.14
C ARG A 271 10.70 -2.57 16.01
N LYS A 272 10.44 -1.41 15.42
CA LYS A 272 9.99 -0.18 16.10
C LYS A 272 8.51 -0.24 16.50
N ARG A 273 7.89 -1.43 16.53
CA ARG A 273 6.52 -1.60 17.01
C ARG A 273 6.55 -1.70 18.55
N PRO A 274 5.70 -0.95 19.26
CA PRO A 274 5.59 -1.07 20.70
C PRO A 274 5.13 -2.49 21.09
N PRO A 275 5.66 -3.08 22.18
CA PRO A 275 5.17 -4.35 22.71
C PRO A 275 3.67 -4.27 23.02
N ILE A 276 2.96 -5.39 22.88
CA ILE A 276 1.50 -5.46 23.15
C ILE A 276 1.17 -4.95 24.56
N ALA A 277 1.97 -5.32 25.57
CA ALA A 277 1.79 -4.84 26.94
C ALA A 277 1.91 -3.30 27.07
N SER A 278 2.74 -2.65 26.24
CA SER A 278 2.84 -1.18 26.19
C SER A 278 1.58 -0.58 25.57
N LEU A 279 1.04 -1.20 24.51
CA LEU A 279 -0.21 -0.77 23.89
C LEU A 279 -1.41 -0.93 24.83
N ASP A 280 -1.50 -2.05 25.56
CA ASP A 280 -2.58 -2.28 26.52
C ASP A 280 -2.57 -1.26 27.65
N ARG A 281 -1.37 -0.92 28.16
CA ARG A 281 -1.22 0.17 29.15
C ARG A 281 -1.74 1.50 28.62
N GLN A 282 -1.40 1.85 27.38
CA GLN A 282 -1.88 3.08 26.74
C GLN A 282 -3.40 3.07 26.57
N VAL A 283 -3.98 1.93 26.17
CA VAL A 283 -5.44 1.77 26.07
C VAL A 283 -6.11 1.97 27.43
N GLN A 284 -5.53 1.44 28.51
CA GLN A 284 -6.08 1.63 29.86
C GLN A 284 -5.98 3.09 30.33
N GLU A 285 -4.88 3.78 30.03
CA GLU A 285 -4.72 5.21 30.32
C GLU A 285 -5.78 6.05 29.58
N ILE A 286 -5.96 5.81 28.28
CA ILE A 286 -6.98 6.47 27.47
C ILE A 286 -8.38 6.16 28.01
N ARG A 287 -8.65 4.90 28.39
CA ARG A 287 -9.94 4.47 28.93
C ARG A 287 -10.26 5.14 30.27
N ALA A 288 -9.26 5.29 31.14
CA ALA A 288 -9.40 5.87 32.47
C ALA A 288 -9.56 7.41 32.47
N ALA A 289 -9.16 8.09 31.39
CA ALA A 289 -9.32 9.54 31.30
C ALA A 289 -10.81 9.95 31.41
N SER A 290 -11.10 10.96 32.21
CA SER A 290 -12.47 11.47 32.43
C SER A 290 -13.00 12.32 31.27
N LYS A 291 -12.10 12.91 30.47
CA LYS A 291 -12.40 13.69 29.26
C LYS A 291 -12.06 12.90 27.98
N PRO A 292 -12.50 13.35 26.79
CA PRO A 292 -12.00 12.86 25.51
C PRO A 292 -10.47 12.94 25.42
N VAL A 293 -9.87 12.07 24.62
CA VAL A 293 -8.41 12.10 24.34
C VAL A 293 -8.24 12.34 22.85
N LEU A 294 -7.43 13.33 22.50
CA LEU A 294 -7.03 13.58 21.12
C LEU A 294 -5.83 12.69 20.80
N SER A 295 -5.84 11.95 19.69
CA SER A 295 -4.68 11.12 19.33
C SER A 295 -4.50 10.90 17.84
N ASP A 296 -3.23 10.90 17.42
CA ASP A 296 -2.78 10.40 16.11
C ASP A 296 -3.13 8.93 15.86
N ASP A 297 -3.24 8.11 16.92
CA ASP A 297 -3.55 6.68 16.80
C ASP A 297 -5.01 6.43 17.21
N MET A 298 -5.89 6.49 16.22
CA MET A 298 -7.31 6.23 16.39
C MET A 298 -7.63 4.81 16.86
N VAL A 299 -6.75 3.82 16.62
CA VAL A 299 -7.00 2.43 17.03
C VAL A 299 -6.98 2.33 18.55
N LEU A 300 -6.07 3.04 19.22
CA LEU A 300 -6.01 3.07 20.68
C LEU A 300 -7.27 3.71 21.27
N ILE A 301 -7.75 4.79 20.66
CA ILE A 301 -9.00 5.46 21.06
C ILE A 301 -10.19 4.49 20.97
N ARG A 302 -10.31 3.77 19.85
CA ARG A 302 -11.40 2.79 19.65
C ARG A 302 -11.30 1.59 20.58
N LYS A 303 -10.10 1.04 20.80
CA LYS A 303 -9.87 -0.05 21.78
C LYS A 303 -10.18 0.38 23.22
N ALA A 304 -9.98 1.65 23.54
CA ALA A 304 -10.35 2.21 24.83
C ALA A 304 -11.88 2.40 24.99
N GLY A 305 -12.67 2.19 23.93
CA GLY A 305 -14.12 2.39 23.93
C GLY A 305 -14.52 3.85 23.75
N LYS A 306 -13.60 4.72 23.33
CA LYS A 306 -13.85 6.15 23.15
C LYS A 306 -14.17 6.51 21.69
N GLN A 307 -14.80 7.66 21.50
CA GLN A 307 -15.02 8.23 20.17
C GLN A 307 -13.75 8.94 19.67
N VAL A 308 -13.51 8.85 18.37
CA VAL A 308 -12.47 9.63 17.71
C VAL A 308 -13.08 10.99 17.40
N VAL A 309 -12.59 12.03 18.07
CA VAL A 309 -13.12 13.39 17.92
C VAL A 309 -12.57 14.06 16.66
N TRP A 310 -11.31 13.81 16.33
CA TRP A 310 -10.60 14.47 15.25
C TRP A 310 -9.42 13.61 14.79
N GLU A 311 -9.18 13.52 13.48
CA GLU A 311 -8.05 12.81 12.89
C GLU A 311 -7.06 13.83 12.31
N PRO A 312 -5.85 13.97 12.87
CA PRO A 312 -4.97 15.09 12.54
C PRO A 312 -4.55 15.17 11.07
N ALA A 313 -4.26 14.03 10.43
CA ALA A 313 -3.65 14.04 9.10
C ALA A 313 -4.61 14.56 8.02
N ILE A 314 -5.83 14.02 7.96
CA ILE A 314 -6.83 14.40 6.96
C ILE A 314 -7.38 15.80 7.26
N PHE A 315 -7.70 16.11 8.52
CA PHE A 315 -8.25 17.42 8.84
C PHE A 315 -7.24 18.56 8.61
N SER A 316 -5.94 18.31 8.79
CA SER A 316 -4.91 19.27 8.38
C SER A 316 -4.98 19.54 6.88
N GLU A 317 -5.06 18.51 6.03
CA GLU A 317 -5.18 18.69 4.58
C GLU A 317 -6.50 19.39 4.18
N LEU A 318 -7.62 19.06 4.84
CA LEU A 318 -8.90 19.74 4.63
C LEU A 318 -8.83 21.23 5.01
N ALA A 319 -8.14 21.56 6.11
CA ALA A 319 -7.91 22.93 6.53
C ALA A 319 -7.06 23.70 5.52
N TYR A 320 -5.97 23.07 5.01
CA TYR A 320 -5.14 23.67 3.96
C TYR A 320 -5.91 23.90 2.67
N ALA A 321 -6.87 23.03 2.34
CA ALA A 321 -7.75 23.18 1.20
C ALA A 321 -8.90 24.19 1.44
N GLY A 322 -9.02 24.78 2.63
CA GLY A 322 -10.12 25.68 2.99
C GLY A 322 -11.49 24.98 3.10
N MET A 323 -11.50 23.64 3.17
CA MET A 323 -12.73 22.83 3.26
C MET A 323 -13.17 22.57 4.70
N TRP A 324 -12.34 22.93 5.68
CA TRP A 324 -12.65 22.79 7.10
C TRP A 324 -12.06 23.94 7.90
N ASP A 325 -12.83 24.42 8.89
CA ASP A 325 -12.45 25.52 9.77
C ASP A 325 -11.64 25.00 10.97
N GLU A 326 -10.34 25.26 10.95
CA GLU A 326 -9.43 24.80 12.00
C GLU A 326 -9.62 25.51 13.34
N ARG A 327 -10.34 26.64 13.40
CA ARG A 327 -10.59 27.34 14.65
C ARG A 327 -11.36 26.48 15.64
N LEU A 328 -12.23 25.60 15.16
CA LEU A 328 -13.01 24.70 16.00
C LEU A 328 -12.13 23.79 16.86
N ILE A 329 -11.07 23.18 16.30
CA ILE A 329 -10.19 22.33 17.13
C ILE A 329 -9.27 23.17 18.01
N VAL A 330 -8.85 24.34 17.55
CA VAL A 330 -8.02 25.28 18.31
C VAL A 330 -8.77 25.71 19.57
N GLU A 331 -10.03 26.13 19.44
CA GLU A 331 -10.91 26.50 20.56
C GLU A 331 -11.08 25.34 21.55
N MET A 332 -11.35 24.12 21.06
CA MET A 332 -11.45 22.94 21.94
C MET A 332 -10.14 22.65 22.70
N ILE A 333 -8.98 22.88 22.08
CA ILE A 333 -7.68 22.71 22.70
C ILE A 333 -7.47 23.80 23.76
N ASP A 334 -7.70 25.07 23.41
CA ASP A 334 -7.57 26.21 24.32
C ASP A 334 -8.50 26.07 25.55
N ASP A 335 -9.73 25.58 25.35
CA ASP A 335 -10.70 25.29 26.41
C ASP A 335 -10.37 24.05 27.26
N ARG A 336 -9.24 23.40 26.98
CA ARG A 336 -8.81 22.16 27.65
C ARG A 336 -9.90 21.08 27.63
N ALA A 337 -10.56 20.92 26.49
CA ALA A 337 -11.64 19.96 26.30
C ALA A 337 -11.15 18.49 26.36
N PHE A 338 -9.86 18.25 26.18
CA PHE A 338 -9.24 16.92 26.21
C PHE A 338 -8.56 16.65 27.56
N ALA A 339 -8.50 15.38 27.95
CA ALA A 339 -7.74 14.96 29.12
C ALA A 339 -6.24 15.14 28.89
N PHE A 340 -5.80 14.74 27.69
CA PHE A 340 -4.46 14.92 27.16
C PHE A 340 -4.50 14.74 25.63
N ILE A 341 -3.42 15.14 24.98
CA ILE A 341 -3.23 15.03 23.53
C ILE A 341 -2.07 14.09 23.27
N ARG A 342 -2.26 13.06 22.44
CA ARG A 342 -1.22 12.07 22.13
C ARG A 342 -0.81 12.15 20.67
N THR A 343 0.45 12.49 20.42
CA THR A 343 0.97 12.73 19.07
C THR A 343 2.07 11.74 18.68
N ILE A 344 2.25 11.51 17.38
CA ILE A 344 3.46 10.88 16.85
C ILE A 344 4.47 12.00 16.58
N GLY A 345 5.51 12.02 17.41
CA GLY A 345 6.54 13.05 17.43
C GLY A 345 6.12 14.29 18.20
N THR A 346 6.97 15.32 18.11
CA THR A 346 6.79 16.64 18.71
C THR A 346 7.17 17.71 17.68
N LYS A 347 6.87 18.99 17.98
CA LYS A 347 7.23 20.15 17.16
C LYS A 347 8.66 20.06 16.62
N GLY A 348 8.83 20.32 15.33
CA GLY A 348 10.10 20.22 14.61
C GLY A 348 10.41 18.84 14.04
N MET A 349 9.58 17.83 14.33
CA MET A 349 9.67 16.52 13.66
C MET A 349 8.82 16.53 12.38
N PRO A 350 9.36 16.10 11.23
CA PRO A 350 8.66 16.22 9.94
C PRO A 350 7.26 15.60 9.89
N LEU A 351 7.05 14.46 10.56
CA LEU A 351 5.74 13.80 10.58
C LEU A 351 4.72 14.54 11.45
N PHE A 352 5.16 15.12 12.56
CA PHE A 352 4.31 15.91 13.44
C PHE A 352 3.88 17.21 12.75
N ASP A 353 4.85 17.95 12.20
CA ASP A 353 4.60 19.23 11.53
C ASP A 353 3.76 19.08 10.25
N ALA A 354 3.75 17.89 9.62
CA ALA A 354 2.86 17.59 8.50
C ALA A 354 1.40 17.37 8.93
N ARG A 355 1.17 16.89 10.15
CA ARG A 355 -0.16 16.53 10.69
C ARG A 355 -0.82 17.65 11.47
N TYR A 356 -0.04 18.58 12.00
CA TYR A 356 -0.53 19.67 12.82
C TYR A 356 -0.14 21.00 12.20
N ARG A 357 -1.13 21.84 11.90
CA ARG A 357 -0.89 23.20 11.42
C ARG A 357 -0.35 24.08 12.56
N PRO A 358 0.42 25.14 12.26
CA PRO A 358 1.02 26.00 13.29
C PRO A 358 0.04 26.47 14.37
N ALA A 359 -1.18 26.87 13.98
CA ALA A 359 -2.21 27.29 14.93
C ALA A 359 -2.59 26.20 15.94
N VAL A 360 -2.70 24.94 15.49
CA VAL A 360 -3.00 23.80 16.35
C VAL A 360 -1.79 23.45 17.23
N ILE A 361 -0.57 23.49 16.67
CA ILE A 361 0.66 23.26 17.44
C ILE A 361 0.76 24.29 18.57
N ASP A 362 0.58 25.57 18.26
CA ASP A 362 0.71 26.64 19.23
C ASP A 362 -0.41 26.57 20.29
N ALA A 363 -1.62 26.10 19.94
CA ALA A 363 -2.67 25.82 20.91
C ALA A 363 -2.30 24.65 21.84
N ILE A 364 -1.72 23.57 21.32
CA ILE A 364 -1.22 22.45 22.13
C ILE A 364 -0.13 22.94 23.08
N ASP A 365 0.86 23.68 22.58
CA ASP A 365 1.98 24.20 23.38
C ASP A 365 1.50 25.12 24.52
N ARG A 366 0.48 25.95 24.27
CA ARG A 366 -0.11 26.85 25.28
C ARG A 366 -0.99 26.11 26.29
N ALA A 367 -1.91 25.29 25.83
CA ALA A 367 -2.97 24.71 26.66
C ALA A 367 -2.56 23.38 27.32
N TYR A 368 -1.61 22.66 26.73
CA TYR A 368 -1.07 21.37 27.18
C TYR A 368 0.47 21.36 27.25
N PRO A 369 1.09 22.25 28.05
CA PRO A 369 2.54 22.50 28.01
C PRO A 369 3.39 21.34 28.57
N VAL A 370 2.78 20.39 29.29
CA VAL A 370 3.53 19.30 29.93
C VAL A 370 3.64 18.12 28.98
N THR A 371 4.78 18.00 28.30
CA THR A 371 5.05 16.88 27.39
C THR A 371 5.78 15.73 28.09
N VAL A 372 5.18 14.54 28.04
CA VAL A 372 5.82 13.27 28.42
C VAL A 372 6.11 12.48 27.16
N LYS A 373 7.40 12.26 26.89
CA LYS A 373 7.84 11.41 25.77
C LYS A 373 7.72 9.94 26.17
N HIS A 374 7.14 9.15 25.28
CA HIS A 374 7.05 7.70 25.40
C HIS A 374 7.99 7.03 24.40
N GLU A 375 8.24 5.73 24.60
CA GLU A 375 8.94 4.91 23.61
C GLU A 375 8.22 4.94 22.25
N TYR A 376 8.97 4.66 21.18
CA TYR A 376 8.43 4.49 19.82
C TYR A 376 7.77 5.76 19.22
N PHE A 377 8.41 6.92 19.42
CA PHE A 377 8.07 8.22 18.82
C PHE A 377 6.80 8.89 19.35
N PHE A 378 6.10 8.35 20.35
CA PHE A 378 4.90 8.99 20.87
C PHE A 378 5.21 10.03 21.96
N ALA A 379 4.37 11.05 22.04
CA ALA A 379 4.37 12.02 23.14
C ALA A 379 2.94 12.26 23.63
N ASN A 380 2.76 12.34 24.94
CA ASN A 380 1.52 12.82 25.57
C ASN A 380 1.73 14.25 26.05
N HIS A 381 0.78 15.12 25.78
CA HIS A 381 0.75 16.52 26.19
C HIS A 381 -0.40 16.74 27.17
N TYR A 382 -0.09 17.26 28.35
CA TYR A 382 -1.00 17.41 29.48
C TYR A 382 -1.18 18.89 29.86
N PRO A 383 -2.37 19.27 30.37
CA PRO A 383 -2.64 20.66 30.76
C PRO A 383 -1.85 21.14 31.97
N ASP A 384 -1.47 20.23 32.88
CA ASP A 384 -0.72 20.53 34.09
C ASP A 384 0.04 19.30 34.61
N ALA A 385 0.94 19.49 35.59
CA ALA A 385 1.72 18.39 36.16
C ALA A 385 0.90 17.41 37.04
N GLN A 386 -0.24 17.85 37.59
CA GLN A 386 -1.09 17.00 38.45
C GLN A 386 -1.84 15.95 37.63
N SER A 387 -2.31 16.32 36.44
CA SER A 387 -2.92 15.39 35.48
C SER A 387 -1.94 14.31 35.04
N THR A 388 -0.65 14.65 34.90
CA THR A 388 0.43 13.67 34.67
C THR A 388 0.62 12.72 35.85
N ALA A 389 0.57 13.21 37.09
CA ALA A 389 0.71 12.40 38.30
C ALA A 389 -0.49 11.45 38.51
N ALA A 390 -1.71 11.89 38.19
CA ALA A 390 -2.91 11.06 38.21
C ALA A 390 -2.85 9.94 37.16
N ALA A 391 -2.33 10.24 35.96
CA ALA A 391 -2.13 9.26 34.89
C ALA A 391 -1.04 8.23 35.24
N THR A 392 0.12 8.69 35.72
CA THR A 392 1.26 7.81 36.05
C THR A 392 1.11 7.05 37.37
N GLY A 393 0.42 7.62 38.35
CA GLY A 393 0.15 7.01 39.66
C GLY A 393 -0.88 5.87 39.60
N ASN A 394 -1.92 5.99 38.78
CA ASN A 394 -2.89 4.91 38.54
C ASN A 394 -2.26 3.72 37.79
N VAL A 395 -1.28 3.98 36.92
CA VAL A 395 -0.54 2.94 36.21
C VAL A 395 0.33 2.13 37.18
N LYS A 396 1.07 2.78 38.10
CA LYS A 396 1.91 2.08 39.09
C LYS A 396 1.10 1.23 40.08
N ARG A 397 -0.04 1.72 40.57
CA ARG A 397 -0.90 0.94 41.49
C ARG A 397 -1.51 -0.30 40.82
N ARG A 398 -1.89 -0.22 39.53
CA ARG A 398 -2.50 -1.36 38.82
C ARG A 398 -1.49 -2.38 38.30
N SER A 399 -0.28 -1.97 37.93
CA SER A 399 0.79 -2.93 37.60
C SER A 399 1.26 -3.74 38.80
N ALA A 400 1.13 -3.21 40.01
CA ALA A 400 1.41 -3.97 41.24
C ALA A 400 0.34 -5.03 41.54
N VAL A 401 -0.94 -4.73 41.25
CA VAL A 401 -2.06 -5.67 41.43
C VAL A 401 -2.04 -6.78 40.37
N ALA A 402 -1.69 -6.48 39.11
CA ALA A 402 -1.60 -7.46 38.04
C ALA A 402 -0.31 -8.32 38.07
N ALA A 403 0.64 -8.01 38.96
CA ALA A 403 1.82 -8.83 39.22
C ALA A 403 1.67 -9.67 40.50
N SER A 404 0.56 -9.51 41.23
CA SER A 404 0.19 -10.26 42.44
C SER A 404 -0.97 -11.24 42.23
N GLU A 405 -1.49 -11.32 41.00
CA GLU A 405 -2.39 -12.37 40.48
C GLU A 405 -1.61 -13.18 39.43
#